data_AF-A0A1H6Q1L7-F1
#
_entry.id   AF-A0A1H6Q1L7-F1
#
_cell.length_a   1.000
_cell.length_b   1.000
_cell.length_c   1.000
_cell.angle_alpha   90.00
_cell.angle_beta   90.00
_cell.angle_gamma   90.00
#
_symmetry.space_group_name_H-M   'P 1'
#
loop_
_entity.id
_entity.type
_entity.pdbx_description
1 polymer ?
#
loop_
_entity_poly.entity_id
_entity_poly.type
_entity_poly.pdbx_seq_one_letter_code
_entity_poly.pdbx_strand_id
1 'polypeptide(L)'
;MFQYIKKIVGTNSEKQIAFAPLATPFTNEDFLFLDAEVYQRDPGRFYDEASEFSQKANSIVKKAGVWEIDSDNFLYDRYAEILNNARLIEDRDFNQDELEKQQSARKILYGADDLPTESFVRYKSFEKQYKQILQNVQSHQASEPSDRALWEAKLSELEDALRDKELEWKALGAKAVIENAMKAFDEPKENAERSAFAVQWQEAKTVFNTLKAENISSGAEIYPMGCIPNNLYQYNQQPWAKVHLNRNEIDALTDEFENNPESEALRSVFDQDDFVTLESIAFDICRVVLSRAWFKENLLFSKYWDYPGVQVSTSDTQSFQGTIPAYPTEFILVRNITPELAANSPGNETIKSELLAGSAVFLGPFLLKNAVASQLNPNVLQVQNYTAQQLKVLAGVPGQSITVHDRRTKKAAMGVLKTVHSNSMQKALSARSSLMLNAEKSPRLFRPTSNSGGRLTKPFEREGYIWVIDHWERKRAHPPVGFRLSGKIVDEKNTPIAGAQIDILSAALTIPKTLPTDEKGMFLDPTLKPGTYHLTVRKEGYSILERDIVLTGNLDLNALSINSIKPIDSFLLLGVVYKKLPKLPDPIPGEKYF
;
A
#
# COMPACT_ATOMS: atom_id res chain seq x y z
N MET A 1 -0.38 -1.92 -13.55
CA MET A 1 0.47 -1.63 -12.37
C MET A 1 0.82 -2.89 -11.56
N PHE A 2 -0.16 -3.68 -11.08
CA PHE A 2 0.11 -4.88 -10.26
C PHE A 2 1.12 -5.87 -10.88
N GLN A 3 1.00 -6.19 -12.17
CA GLN A 3 1.96 -7.08 -12.83
C GLN A 3 3.37 -6.51 -12.93
N TYR A 4 3.49 -5.20 -13.15
CA TYR A 4 4.79 -4.53 -13.15
C TYR A 4 5.48 -4.67 -11.79
N ILE A 5 4.72 -4.48 -10.70
CA ILE A 5 5.25 -4.61 -9.35
C ILE A 5 5.64 -6.07 -9.05
N LYS A 6 4.81 -7.05 -9.48
CA LYS A 6 5.17 -8.48 -9.42
C LYS A 6 6.53 -8.75 -10.07
N LYS A 7 6.79 -8.19 -11.26
CA LYS A 7 8.07 -8.33 -11.96
C LYS A 7 9.25 -7.71 -11.21
N ILE A 8 9.09 -6.52 -10.62
CA ILE A 8 10.15 -5.86 -9.84
C ILE A 8 10.51 -6.65 -8.57
N VAL A 9 9.49 -7.17 -7.87
CA VAL A 9 9.74 -7.97 -6.66
C VAL A 9 10.45 -9.27 -7.03
N GLY A 10 10.18 -9.79 -8.23
CA GLY A 10 10.77 -11.00 -8.78
C GLY A 10 10.01 -12.25 -8.35
N THR A 11 10.13 -13.31 -9.14
CA THR A 11 9.55 -14.63 -8.84
C THR A 11 10.55 -15.45 -8.02
N ASN A 12 10.48 -15.33 -6.70
CA ASN A 12 11.17 -16.26 -5.79
C ASN A 12 10.10 -17.10 -5.08
N SER A 13 10.29 -18.42 -4.99
CA SER A 13 9.38 -19.32 -4.27
C SER A 13 9.13 -18.92 -2.82
N GLU A 14 10.06 -18.18 -2.20
CA GLU A 14 9.95 -17.74 -0.81
C GLU A 14 9.20 -16.41 -0.61
N LYS A 15 9.14 -15.55 -1.62
CA LYS A 15 8.56 -14.20 -1.50
C LYS A 15 7.51 -13.98 -2.59
N GLN A 16 6.27 -13.86 -2.15
CA GLN A 16 5.11 -13.59 -3.01
C GLN A 16 4.52 -12.22 -2.66
N ILE A 17 3.60 -11.74 -3.49
CA ILE A 17 3.00 -10.41 -3.35
C ILE A 17 1.49 -10.51 -3.32
N ALA A 18 0.89 -9.74 -2.42
CA ALA A 18 -0.54 -9.56 -2.32
C ALA A 18 -0.88 -8.06 -2.28
N PHE A 19 -1.99 -7.69 -2.92
CA PHE A 19 -2.43 -6.31 -3.02
C PHE A 19 -3.68 -6.08 -2.18
N ALA A 20 -3.78 -4.90 -1.58
CA ALA A 20 -4.98 -4.50 -0.87
C ALA A 20 -6.10 -4.22 -1.88
N PRO A 21 -7.36 -4.63 -1.59
CA PRO A 21 -8.53 -4.22 -2.37
C PRO A 21 -8.68 -2.70 -2.48
N LEU A 22 -8.24 -1.97 -1.46
CA LEU A 22 -8.21 -0.51 -1.45
C LEU A 22 -6.86 -0.03 -0.94
N ALA A 23 -6.25 0.90 -1.66
CA ALA A 23 -4.96 1.43 -1.26
C ALA A 23 -5.12 2.31 -0.01
N THR A 24 -4.38 2.01 1.05
CA THR A 24 -4.50 2.74 2.31
C THR A 24 -3.64 4.01 2.24
N PRO A 25 -4.20 5.22 2.44
CA PRO A 25 -3.42 6.43 2.43
C PRO A 25 -2.60 6.55 3.71
N PHE A 26 -1.37 6.98 3.53
CA PHE A 26 -0.44 7.34 4.58
C PHE A 26 0.14 8.73 4.32
N THR A 27 0.60 9.35 5.39
CA THR A 27 1.28 10.63 5.46
C THR A 27 2.59 10.45 6.22
N ASN A 28 3.46 11.46 6.18
CA ASN A 28 4.66 11.47 7.02
C ASN A 28 4.33 11.31 8.52
N GLU A 29 3.15 11.76 8.93
CA GLU A 29 2.74 11.75 10.33
C GLU A 29 2.54 10.34 10.86
N ASP A 30 2.07 9.42 10.02
CA ASP A 30 1.82 8.01 10.38
C ASP A 30 3.12 7.22 10.61
N PHE A 31 4.28 7.81 10.30
CA PHE A 31 5.61 7.22 10.51
C PHE A 31 6.46 7.97 11.54
N LEU A 32 5.88 8.93 12.24
CA LEU A 32 6.58 9.69 13.28
C LEU A 32 7.07 8.81 14.43
N PHE A 33 6.50 7.62 14.62
CA PHE A 33 7.00 6.64 15.58
C PHE A 33 8.42 6.12 15.26
N LEU A 34 8.95 6.38 14.06
CA LEU A 34 10.33 6.08 13.70
C LEU A 34 11.31 7.19 14.10
N ASP A 35 10.81 8.38 14.46
CA ASP A 35 11.61 9.49 14.98
C ASP A 35 11.67 9.43 16.52
N ALA A 36 12.87 9.18 17.04
CA ALA A 36 13.11 9.11 18.47
C ALA A 36 12.81 10.44 19.21
N GLU A 37 12.87 11.58 18.52
CA GLU A 37 12.55 12.88 19.11
C GLU A 37 11.03 13.09 19.29
N VAL A 38 10.20 12.40 18.51
CA VAL A 38 8.74 12.48 18.63
C VAL A 38 8.30 11.88 19.96
N TYR A 39 8.89 10.76 20.37
CA TYR A 39 8.60 10.13 21.66
C TYR A 39 8.75 11.11 22.83
N GLN A 40 9.76 11.98 22.80
CA GLN A 40 10.02 12.96 23.86
C GLN A 40 9.01 14.12 23.86
N ARG A 41 8.48 14.48 22.70
CA ARG A 41 7.58 15.64 22.52
C ARG A 41 6.11 15.28 22.69
N ASP A 42 5.68 14.16 22.11
CA ASP A 42 4.30 13.67 22.12
C ASP A 42 4.26 12.13 22.16
N PRO A 43 4.35 11.53 23.36
CA PRO A 43 4.32 10.08 23.54
C PRO A 43 2.99 9.45 23.08
N GLY A 44 1.86 10.14 23.30
CA GLY A 44 0.54 9.62 22.95
C GLY A 44 0.43 9.40 21.45
N ARG A 45 0.82 10.41 20.68
CA ARG A 45 0.89 10.31 19.23
C ARG A 45 1.86 9.23 18.76
N PHE A 46 3.07 9.17 19.34
CA PHE A 46 4.06 8.13 19.03
C PHE A 46 3.44 6.72 19.10
N TYR A 47 2.75 6.40 20.19
CA TYR A 47 2.16 5.08 20.38
C TYR A 47 0.92 4.84 19.51
N ASP A 48 0.14 5.86 19.19
CA ASP A 48 -1.00 5.74 18.27
C ASP A 48 -0.51 5.30 16.87
N GLU A 49 0.48 5.98 16.32
CA GLU A 49 1.02 5.67 15.00
C GLU A 49 1.76 4.32 15.00
N ALA A 50 2.52 4.02 16.06
CA ALA A 50 3.18 2.72 16.21
C ALA A 50 2.18 1.56 16.25
N SER A 51 1.02 1.76 16.91
CA SER A 51 -0.04 0.77 17.01
C SER A 51 -0.67 0.48 15.66
N GLU A 52 -1.03 1.52 14.90
CA GLU A 52 -1.62 1.36 13.58
C GLU A 52 -0.64 0.68 12.61
N PHE A 53 0.61 1.13 12.58
CA PHE A 53 1.64 0.51 11.76
C PHE A 53 1.84 -0.96 12.14
N SER A 54 1.92 -1.27 13.45
CA SER A 54 2.11 -2.64 13.94
C SER A 54 0.97 -3.57 13.54
N GLN A 55 -0.29 -3.12 13.63
CA GLN A 55 -1.45 -3.92 13.21
C GLN A 55 -1.40 -4.25 11.71
N LYS A 56 -1.14 -3.25 10.85
CA LYS A 56 -1.04 -3.51 9.41
C LYS A 56 0.14 -4.46 9.10
N ALA A 57 1.30 -4.20 9.70
CA ALA A 57 2.51 -4.97 9.44
C ALA A 57 2.42 -6.41 9.96
N ASN A 58 1.61 -6.68 10.98
CA ASN A 58 1.43 -8.01 11.56
C ASN A 58 0.14 -8.71 11.11
N SER A 59 -0.58 -8.17 10.12
CA SER A 59 -1.70 -8.88 9.51
C SER A 59 -1.26 -10.20 8.86
N ILE A 60 -2.05 -11.26 9.02
CA ILE A 60 -1.76 -12.56 8.40
C ILE A 60 -2.38 -12.61 7.01
N VAL A 61 -1.59 -13.02 6.01
CA VAL A 61 -2.09 -13.17 4.64
C VAL A 61 -2.79 -14.52 4.51
N LYS A 62 -4.06 -14.51 4.10
CA LYS A 62 -4.93 -15.71 4.07
C LYS A 62 -5.32 -16.17 2.67
N LYS A 63 -4.93 -15.45 1.63
CA LYS A 63 -5.27 -15.75 0.23
C LYS A 63 -4.15 -15.31 -0.69
N ALA A 64 -3.95 -16.04 -1.77
CA ALA A 64 -3.01 -15.64 -2.83
C ALA A 64 -3.46 -14.32 -3.47
N GLY A 65 -2.49 -13.43 -3.71
CA GLY A 65 -2.69 -12.21 -4.48
C GLY A 65 -3.48 -11.09 -3.79
N VAL A 66 -4.29 -11.38 -2.77
CA VAL A 66 -5.14 -10.40 -2.07
C VAL A 66 -4.71 -10.28 -0.61
N TRP A 67 -4.52 -9.04 -0.16
CA TRP A 67 -4.14 -8.72 1.20
C TRP A 67 -5.24 -7.94 1.91
N GLU A 68 -5.87 -8.60 2.89
CA GLU A 68 -6.91 -8.03 3.73
C GLU A 68 -6.47 -8.10 5.19
N ILE A 69 -6.76 -7.05 5.95
CA ILE A 69 -6.40 -6.97 7.36
C ILE A 69 -7.56 -7.54 8.19
N ASP A 70 -7.30 -8.66 8.86
CA ASP A 70 -8.18 -9.21 9.89
C ASP A 70 -7.79 -8.65 11.26
N SER A 71 -8.65 -7.80 11.84
CA SER A 71 -8.38 -7.15 13.12
C SER A 71 -8.38 -8.06 14.33
N ASP A 72 -8.87 -9.28 14.17
CA ASP A 72 -8.96 -10.26 15.24
C ASP A 72 -7.86 -11.33 15.12
N ASN A 73 -6.95 -11.19 14.14
CA ASN A 73 -5.94 -12.21 13.86
C ASN A 73 -4.61 -11.62 13.36
N PHE A 74 -3.71 -11.31 14.30
CA PHE A 74 -2.36 -10.85 13.99
C PHE A 74 -1.30 -11.91 14.25
N LEU A 75 -0.16 -11.74 13.58
CA LEU A 75 1.02 -12.59 13.72
C LEU A 75 1.48 -12.72 15.17
N TYR A 76 1.48 -11.62 15.92
CA TYR A 76 1.91 -11.64 17.31
C TYR A 76 0.96 -12.45 18.19
N ASP A 77 -0.36 -12.42 17.93
CA ASP A 77 -1.34 -13.22 18.70
C ASP A 77 -1.06 -14.71 18.49
N ARG A 78 -0.91 -15.13 17.22
CA ARG A 78 -0.64 -16.52 16.87
C ARG A 78 0.73 -17.00 17.32
N TYR A 79 1.73 -16.15 17.23
CA TYR A 79 3.06 -16.47 17.72
C TYR A 79 3.08 -16.60 19.26
N ALA A 80 2.35 -15.75 19.98
CA ALA A 80 2.15 -15.87 21.42
C ALA A 80 1.47 -17.19 21.79
N GLU A 81 0.40 -17.57 21.07
CA GLU A 81 -0.30 -18.84 21.27
C GLU A 81 0.66 -20.03 21.12
N ILE A 82 1.51 -20.03 20.10
CA ILE A 82 2.52 -21.08 19.89
C ILE A 82 3.52 -21.09 21.06
N LEU A 83 4.15 -19.96 21.39
CA LEU A 83 5.15 -19.89 22.46
C LEU A 83 4.62 -20.28 23.85
N ASN A 84 3.31 -20.11 24.07
CA ASN A 84 2.66 -20.39 25.35
C ASN A 84 2.07 -21.79 25.45
N ASN A 85 1.59 -22.36 24.35
CA ASN A 85 0.80 -23.61 24.36
C ASN A 85 1.46 -24.78 23.63
N ALA A 86 2.52 -24.54 22.85
CA ALA A 86 3.30 -25.63 22.28
C ALA A 86 4.06 -26.37 23.39
N ARG A 87 4.20 -27.67 23.20
CA ARG A 87 4.97 -28.55 24.08
C ARG A 87 6.40 -28.62 23.59
N LEU A 88 7.34 -28.58 24.52
CA LEU A 88 8.77 -28.72 24.20
C LEU A 88 9.20 -30.16 24.44
N ILE A 89 10.15 -30.64 23.65
CA ILE A 89 10.74 -31.96 23.88
C ILE A 89 11.38 -32.02 25.27
N GLU A 90 11.12 -33.09 26.02
CA GLU A 90 11.72 -33.29 27.34
C GLU A 90 13.24 -33.43 27.21
N ASP A 91 13.99 -32.73 28.06
CA ASP A 91 15.41 -33.01 28.25
C ASP A 91 15.54 -34.44 28.82
N ARG A 92 16.46 -35.22 28.24
CA ARG A 92 16.78 -36.57 28.73
C ARG A 92 18.19 -36.57 29.30
N ASP A 93 18.32 -37.01 30.54
CA ASP A 93 19.62 -37.36 31.10
C ASP A 93 20.07 -38.70 30.51
N PHE A 94 21.25 -38.72 29.87
CA PHE A 94 21.87 -39.98 29.49
C PHE A 94 22.45 -40.66 30.72
N ASN A 95 22.14 -41.94 30.89
CA ASN A 95 22.83 -42.74 31.89
C ASN A 95 24.28 -43.01 31.48
N GLN A 96 25.10 -43.47 32.42
CA GLN A 96 26.53 -43.69 32.18
C GLN A 96 26.79 -44.73 31.08
N ASP A 97 25.93 -45.76 30.95
CA ASP A 97 26.02 -46.78 29.90
C ASP A 97 25.79 -46.19 28.49
N GLU A 98 24.92 -45.19 28.36
CA GLU A 98 24.63 -44.50 27.10
C GLU A 98 25.79 -43.58 26.68
N LEU A 99 26.41 -42.89 27.64
CA LEU A 99 27.64 -42.13 27.42
C LEU A 99 28.80 -43.03 26.96
N GLU A 100 28.94 -44.22 27.54
CA GLU A 100 29.95 -45.21 27.13
C GLU A 100 29.64 -45.80 25.75
N LYS A 101 28.37 -46.08 25.43
CA LYS A 101 27.92 -46.45 24.08
C LYS A 101 28.23 -45.36 23.07
N GLN A 102 28.14 -44.09 23.45
CA GLN A 102 28.49 -42.98 22.57
C GLN A 102 30.00 -42.90 22.34
N GLN A 103 30.82 -43.02 23.39
CA GLN A 103 32.28 -43.01 23.25
C GLN A 103 32.78 -44.17 22.40
N SER A 104 32.18 -45.35 22.55
CA SER A 104 32.47 -46.51 21.71
C SER A 104 32.00 -46.28 20.26
N ALA A 105 30.81 -45.70 20.05
CA ALA A 105 30.34 -45.30 18.72
C ALA A 105 31.27 -44.27 18.06
N ARG A 106 31.76 -43.27 18.79
CA ARG A 106 32.74 -42.30 18.30
C ARG A 106 34.01 -43.00 17.82
N LYS A 107 34.54 -43.96 18.58
CA LYS A 107 35.75 -44.72 18.20
C LYS A 107 35.55 -45.57 16.93
N ILE A 108 34.31 -45.97 16.63
CA ILE A 108 33.99 -46.68 15.38
C ILE A 108 34.01 -45.71 14.19
N LEU A 109 33.54 -44.48 14.38
CA LEU A 109 33.41 -43.49 13.30
C LEU A 109 34.68 -42.65 13.08
N TYR A 110 35.37 -42.28 14.16
CA TYR A 110 36.50 -41.36 14.17
C TYR A 110 37.67 -41.88 15.02
N GLY A 111 38.88 -41.63 14.53
CA GLY A 111 40.14 -41.92 15.22
C GLY A 111 40.41 -41.01 16.42
N ALA A 112 41.58 -41.20 17.03
CA ALA A 112 42.05 -40.34 18.13
C ALA A 112 42.39 -38.91 17.66
N ASP A 113 42.64 -38.75 16.37
CA ASP A 113 42.96 -37.52 15.64
C ASP A 113 41.73 -36.80 15.06
N ASP A 114 40.52 -37.23 15.43
CA ASP A 114 39.24 -36.75 14.87
C ASP A 114 39.08 -36.99 13.35
N LEU A 115 39.95 -37.81 12.74
CA LEU A 115 39.79 -38.19 11.33
C LEU A 115 38.85 -39.41 11.19
N PRO A 116 38.05 -39.48 10.12
CA PRO A 116 37.19 -40.63 9.84
C PRO A 116 37.98 -41.94 9.81
N THR A 117 37.45 -43.00 10.43
CA THR A 117 38.05 -44.34 10.33
C THR A 117 37.95 -44.88 8.90
N GLU A 118 38.85 -45.79 8.51
CA GLU A 118 38.81 -46.42 7.18
C GLU A 118 37.46 -47.10 6.90
N SER A 119 36.88 -47.74 7.92
CA SER A 119 35.55 -48.36 7.85
C SER A 119 34.46 -47.33 7.56
N PHE A 120 34.50 -46.16 8.21
CA PHE A 120 33.53 -45.09 7.98
C PHE A 120 33.70 -44.43 6.61
N VAL A 121 34.94 -44.22 6.15
CA VAL A 121 35.24 -43.73 4.79
C VAL A 121 34.73 -44.72 3.74
N ARG A 122 34.95 -46.02 3.94
CA ARG A 122 34.45 -47.08 3.07
C ARG A 122 32.93 -47.09 3.02
N TYR A 123 32.26 -47.00 4.16
CA TYR A 123 30.80 -46.86 4.24
C TYR A 123 30.30 -45.66 3.40
N LYS A 124 30.92 -44.48 3.56
CA LYS A 124 30.55 -43.28 2.82
C LYS A 124 30.78 -43.40 1.30
N SER A 125 31.80 -44.13 0.88
CA SER A 125 32.01 -44.45 -0.53
C SER A 125 30.87 -45.31 -1.11
N PHE A 126 30.44 -46.34 -0.39
CA PHE A 126 29.30 -47.16 -0.80
C PHE A 126 27.99 -46.35 -0.80
N GLU A 127 27.75 -45.49 0.20
CA GLU A 127 26.59 -44.60 0.26
C GLU A 127 26.52 -43.71 -0.99
N LYS A 128 27.66 -43.13 -1.41
CA LYS A 128 27.75 -42.28 -2.61
C LYS A 128 27.41 -43.07 -3.88
N GLN A 129 27.97 -44.27 -4.04
CA GLN A 129 27.72 -45.14 -5.20
C GLN A 129 26.26 -45.58 -5.26
N TYR A 130 25.68 -45.97 -4.11
CA TYR A 130 24.27 -46.34 -4.02
C TYR A 130 23.35 -45.18 -4.40
N LYS A 131 23.59 -43.98 -3.87
CA LYS A 131 22.82 -42.77 -4.22
C LYS A 131 22.89 -42.43 -5.71
N GLN A 132 24.04 -42.64 -6.34
CA GLN A 132 24.21 -42.42 -7.77
C GLN A 132 23.38 -43.40 -8.61
N ILE A 133 23.35 -44.69 -8.25
CA ILE A 133 22.50 -45.69 -8.92
C ILE A 133 21.02 -45.36 -8.70
N LEU A 134 20.63 -44.99 -7.48
CA LEU A 134 19.25 -44.59 -7.16
C LEU A 134 18.80 -43.40 -8.01
N GLN A 135 19.66 -42.39 -8.18
CA GLN A 135 19.37 -41.24 -9.02
C GLN A 135 19.23 -41.62 -10.49
N ASN A 136 20.04 -42.57 -10.99
CA ASN A 136 19.91 -43.10 -12.34
C ASN A 136 18.57 -43.83 -12.53
N VAL A 137 18.14 -44.65 -11.55
CA VAL A 137 16.81 -45.30 -11.56
C VAL A 137 15.70 -44.26 -11.64
N GLN A 138 15.73 -43.26 -10.75
CA GLN A 138 14.71 -42.19 -10.72
C GLN A 138 14.67 -41.38 -12.01
N SER A 139 15.85 -41.06 -12.58
CA SER A 139 15.94 -40.30 -13.84
C SER A 139 15.43 -41.12 -15.02
N HIS A 140 15.72 -42.43 -15.05
CA HIS A 140 15.21 -43.35 -16.08
C HIS A 140 13.68 -43.52 -15.97
N GLN A 141 13.15 -43.64 -14.74
CA GLN A 141 11.70 -43.68 -14.48
C GLN A 141 10.96 -42.40 -14.90
N ALA A 142 11.62 -41.25 -14.81
CA ALA A 142 11.07 -39.97 -15.23
C ALA A 142 11.20 -39.71 -16.76
N SER A 143 11.93 -40.56 -17.49
CA SER A 143 12.12 -40.43 -18.93
C SER A 143 11.02 -41.13 -19.74
N GLU A 144 10.64 -40.55 -20.88
CA GLU A 144 9.65 -41.18 -21.78
C GLU A 144 10.25 -42.38 -22.54
N PRO A 145 9.62 -43.57 -22.51
CA PRO A 145 10.11 -44.75 -23.20
C PRO A 145 9.89 -44.66 -24.73
N SER A 146 10.95 -44.67 -25.53
CA SER A 146 10.83 -44.77 -27.00
C SER A 146 10.55 -46.21 -27.49
N ASP A 147 11.15 -47.20 -26.82
CA ASP A 147 10.85 -48.64 -26.97
C ASP A 147 10.67 -49.22 -25.57
N ARG A 148 9.45 -49.69 -25.30
CA ARG A 148 9.04 -50.12 -23.97
C ARG A 148 9.79 -51.37 -23.49
N ALA A 149 10.11 -52.31 -24.38
CA ALA A 149 10.80 -53.54 -24.00
C ALA A 149 12.27 -53.28 -23.62
N LEU A 150 12.96 -52.44 -24.40
CA LEU A 150 14.33 -52.01 -24.09
C LEU A 150 14.39 -51.13 -22.84
N TRP A 151 13.38 -50.27 -22.64
CA TRP A 151 13.28 -49.42 -21.46
C TRP A 151 13.08 -50.24 -20.18
N GLU A 152 12.18 -51.23 -20.21
CA GLU A 152 11.90 -52.13 -19.08
C GLU A 152 13.12 -53.02 -18.76
N ALA A 153 13.81 -53.53 -19.79
CA ALA A 153 15.05 -54.28 -19.61
C ALA A 153 16.14 -53.44 -18.92
N LYS A 154 16.29 -52.16 -19.32
CA LYS A 154 17.27 -51.25 -18.69
C LYS A 154 16.89 -50.87 -17.26
N LEU A 155 15.59 -50.70 -16.98
CA LEU A 155 15.10 -50.47 -15.63
C LEU A 155 15.43 -51.67 -14.73
N SER A 156 15.17 -52.90 -15.20
CA SER A 156 15.50 -54.13 -14.47
C SER A 156 17.00 -54.23 -14.18
N GLU A 157 17.86 -53.92 -15.15
CA GLU A 157 19.32 -53.92 -14.95
C GLU A 157 19.75 -52.92 -13.86
N LEU A 158 19.16 -51.72 -13.83
CA LEU A 158 19.46 -50.71 -12.82
C LEU A 158 18.93 -51.11 -11.43
N GLU A 159 17.76 -51.73 -11.35
CA GLU A 159 17.19 -52.25 -10.11
C GLU A 159 18.01 -53.40 -9.54
N ASP A 160 18.50 -54.31 -10.38
CA ASP A 160 19.39 -55.39 -9.97
C ASP A 160 20.73 -54.84 -9.49
N ALA A 161 21.32 -53.89 -10.22
CA ALA A 161 22.54 -53.20 -9.78
C ALA A 161 22.36 -52.47 -8.44
N LEU A 162 21.17 -51.89 -8.19
CA LEU A 162 20.83 -51.26 -6.91
C LEU A 162 20.76 -52.29 -5.78
N ARG A 163 20.12 -53.45 -6.00
CA ARG A 163 20.05 -54.54 -5.01
C ARG A 163 21.42 -55.11 -4.71
N ASP A 164 22.23 -55.39 -5.73
CA ASP A 164 23.59 -55.90 -5.57
C ASP A 164 24.44 -54.92 -4.76
N LYS A 165 24.31 -53.62 -5.06
CA LYS A 165 25.03 -52.59 -4.32
C LYS A 165 24.58 -52.48 -2.87
N GLU A 166 23.31 -52.70 -2.59
CA GLU A 166 22.80 -52.75 -1.23
C GLU A 166 23.37 -53.94 -0.45
N LEU A 167 23.49 -55.11 -1.07
CA LEU A 167 24.09 -56.30 -0.47
C LEU A 167 25.60 -56.11 -0.22
N GLU A 168 26.33 -55.56 -1.20
CA GLU A 168 27.74 -55.19 -1.04
C GLU A 168 27.94 -54.19 0.11
N TRP A 169 27.09 -53.17 0.18
CA TRP A 169 27.18 -52.16 1.23
C TRP A 169 26.94 -52.78 2.62
N LYS A 170 25.96 -53.68 2.73
CA LYS A 170 25.68 -54.45 3.96
C LYS A 170 26.87 -55.30 4.38
N ALA A 171 27.47 -56.04 3.45
CA ALA A 171 28.55 -57.00 3.75
C ALA A 171 29.92 -56.33 3.92
N LEU A 172 30.33 -55.50 2.96
CA LEU A 172 31.70 -54.95 2.85
C LEU A 172 31.82 -53.54 3.44
N GLY A 173 30.72 -52.77 3.44
CA GLY A 173 30.67 -51.43 4.02
C GLY A 173 30.30 -51.41 5.50
N ALA A 174 30.14 -52.57 6.14
CA ALA A 174 29.72 -52.71 7.53
C ALA A 174 28.50 -51.85 7.88
N LYS A 175 27.53 -51.77 6.95
CA LYS A 175 26.40 -50.82 6.98
C LYS A 175 25.70 -50.77 8.34
N ALA A 176 25.34 -51.93 8.88
CA ALA A 176 24.62 -52.03 10.15
C ALA A 176 25.44 -51.50 11.35
N VAL A 177 26.74 -51.79 11.40
CA VAL A 177 27.61 -51.36 12.49
C VAL A 177 27.80 -49.84 12.46
N ILE A 178 28.07 -49.28 11.27
CA ILE A 178 28.25 -47.84 11.09
C ILE A 178 26.95 -47.09 11.33
N GLU A 179 25.80 -47.56 10.83
CA GLU A 179 24.51 -46.91 11.06
C GLU A 179 24.09 -46.95 12.52
N ASN A 180 24.36 -48.05 13.23
CA ASN A 180 24.13 -48.13 14.67
C ASN A 180 25.07 -47.20 15.45
N ALA A 181 26.34 -47.11 15.05
CA ALA A 181 27.30 -46.17 15.65
C ALA A 181 26.91 -44.72 15.35
N MET A 182 26.46 -44.39 14.15
CA MET A 182 25.95 -43.05 13.81
C MET A 182 24.75 -42.69 14.69
N LYS A 183 23.76 -43.57 14.80
CA LYS A 183 22.59 -43.35 15.68
C LYS A 183 23.00 -43.11 17.13
N ALA A 184 23.87 -43.96 17.68
CA ALA A 184 24.33 -43.82 19.06
C ALA A 184 25.24 -42.59 19.28
N PHE A 185 25.97 -42.15 18.26
CA PHE A 185 26.81 -40.95 18.31
C PHE A 185 25.99 -39.65 18.23
N ASP A 186 24.97 -39.64 17.38
CA ASP A 186 24.12 -38.47 17.13
C ASP A 186 23.15 -38.19 18.29
N GLU A 187 22.72 -39.18 19.07
CA GLU A 187 21.73 -39.02 20.17
C GLU A 187 22.11 -37.92 21.20
N PRO A 188 23.37 -37.79 21.67
CA PRO A 188 23.72 -36.73 22.62
C PRO A 188 24.01 -35.38 21.96
N LYS A 189 24.36 -35.37 20.66
CA LYS A 189 24.36 -34.14 19.86
C LYS A 189 22.93 -33.61 19.72
N GLU A 190 21.96 -34.50 19.50
CA GLU A 190 20.56 -34.13 19.53
C GLU A 190 20.16 -33.58 20.89
N ASN A 191 20.63 -34.14 22.01
CA ASN A 191 20.29 -33.59 23.33
C ASN A 191 20.89 -32.20 23.58
N ALA A 192 22.15 -31.97 23.18
CA ALA A 192 22.72 -30.63 23.24
C ALA A 192 21.95 -29.63 22.36
N GLU A 193 21.52 -30.05 21.17
CA GLU A 193 20.65 -29.27 20.28
C GLU A 193 19.25 -29.05 20.88
N ARG A 194 18.67 -30.05 21.56
CA ARG A 194 17.39 -29.96 22.30
C ARG A 194 17.48 -28.92 23.41
N SER A 195 18.47 -29.03 24.28
CA SER A 195 18.64 -28.09 25.40
C SER A 195 18.95 -26.68 24.90
N ALA A 196 19.78 -26.52 23.86
CA ALA A 196 20.02 -25.23 23.21
C ALA A 196 18.73 -24.64 22.63
N PHE A 197 17.90 -25.47 21.99
CA PHE A 197 16.60 -25.05 21.49
C PHE A 197 15.65 -24.63 22.61
N ALA A 198 15.59 -25.38 23.71
CA ALA A 198 14.75 -25.04 24.87
C ALA A 198 15.16 -23.68 25.46
N VAL A 199 16.46 -23.40 25.57
CA VAL A 199 16.98 -22.08 25.99
C VAL A 199 16.53 -21.00 25.01
N GLN A 200 16.73 -21.20 23.70
CA GLN A 200 16.31 -20.23 22.67
C GLN A 200 14.80 -19.98 22.68
N TRP A 201 14.00 -21.01 22.98
CA TRP A 201 12.55 -20.88 23.11
C TRP A 201 12.16 -20.02 24.31
N GLN A 202 12.76 -20.26 25.47
CA GLN A 202 12.53 -19.45 26.68
C GLN A 202 13.03 -18.01 26.51
N GLU A 203 14.16 -17.81 25.83
CA GLU A 203 14.66 -16.49 25.46
C GLU A 203 13.66 -15.78 24.52
N ALA A 204 13.16 -16.46 23.49
CA ALA A 204 12.17 -15.90 22.58
C ALA A 204 10.87 -15.51 23.32
N LYS A 205 10.39 -16.36 24.23
CA LYS A 205 9.24 -16.07 25.09
C LYS A 205 9.48 -14.86 25.99
N THR A 206 10.66 -14.76 26.58
CA THR A 206 11.05 -13.62 27.41
C THR A 206 11.11 -12.34 26.58
N VAL A 207 11.85 -12.34 25.47
CA VAL A 207 11.97 -11.20 24.54
C VAL A 207 10.59 -10.76 24.04
N PHE A 208 9.74 -11.70 23.64
CA PHE A 208 8.39 -11.42 23.16
C PHE A 208 7.54 -10.69 24.21
N ASN A 209 7.58 -11.14 25.46
CA ASN A 209 6.84 -10.52 26.56
C ASN A 209 7.45 -9.19 27.01
N THR A 210 8.77 -9.06 26.99
CA THR A 210 9.48 -7.83 27.40
C THR A 210 9.35 -6.70 26.39
N LEU A 211 9.35 -7.01 25.09
CA LEU A 211 9.22 -5.99 24.04
C LEU A 211 7.79 -5.49 23.87
N LYS A 212 6.79 -6.17 24.43
CA LYS A 212 5.40 -5.73 24.39
C LYS A 212 5.27 -4.37 25.07
N ALA A 213 4.71 -3.40 24.34
CA ALA A 213 4.36 -2.08 24.84
C ALA A 213 2.83 -1.95 24.93
N GLU A 214 2.36 -0.91 25.60
CA GLU A 214 0.94 -0.58 25.69
C GLU A 214 0.72 0.83 25.12
N ASN A 215 -0.29 0.96 24.27
CA ASN A 215 -0.69 2.25 23.74
C ASN A 215 -1.29 3.11 24.87
N ILE A 216 -0.70 4.28 25.13
CA ILE A 216 -1.12 5.17 26.23
C ILE A 216 -2.59 5.60 26.11
N SER A 217 -3.06 5.87 24.89
CA SER A 217 -4.40 6.42 24.63
C SER A 217 -5.50 5.36 24.74
N SER A 218 -5.24 4.15 24.26
CA SER A 218 -6.24 3.11 24.03
C SER A 218 -6.09 1.89 24.94
N GLY A 219 -4.93 1.70 25.60
CA GLY A 219 -4.59 0.50 26.35
C GLY A 219 -4.34 -0.73 25.46
N ALA A 220 -4.27 -0.55 24.13
CA ALA A 220 -4.02 -1.64 23.21
C ALA A 220 -2.56 -2.12 23.30
N GLU A 221 -2.35 -3.43 23.29
CA GLU A 221 -1.01 -4.00 23.21
C GLU A 221 -0.37 -3.68 21.85
N ILE A 222 0.88 -3.21 21.90
CA ILE A 222 1.71 -2.89 20.74
C ILE A 222 2.93 -3.80 20.77
N TYR A 223 3.13 -4.53 19.68
CA TYR A 223 4.39 -5.21 19.43
C TYR A 223 5.24 -4.30 18.54
N PRO A 224 6.36 -3.75 19.04
CA PRO A 224 7.13 -2.76 18.32
C PRO A 224 7.72 -3.36 17.04
N MET A 225 7.71 -2.53 16.00
CA MET A 225 8.14 -2.89 14.65
C MET A 225 9.19 -1.90 14.18
N GLY A 226 10.20 -2.43 13.49
CA GLY A 226 11.14 -1.61 12.73
C GLY A 226 10.84 -1.70 11.24
N CYS A 227 11.41 -0.79 10.46
CA CYS A 227 11.43 -0.93 9.01
C CYS A 227 12.67 -0.27 8.40
N ILE A 228 12.98 -0.67 7.15
CA ILE A 228 14.01 -0.07 6.32
C ILE A 228 13.35 0.35 5.00
N PRO A 229 13.44 1.61 4.58
CA PRO A 229 14.12 2.71 5.25
C PRO A 229 13.45 3.12 6.57
N ASN A 230 14.24 3.59 7.55
CA ASN A 230 13.76 3.92 8.90
C ASN A 230 13.41 5.41 9.08
N ASN A 231 13.38 6.18 8.00
CA ASN A 231 13.09 7.61 7.98
C ASN A 231 11.88 7.93 7.08
N LEU A 232 10.86 7.07 7.09
CA LEU A 232 9.66 7.24 6.26
C LEU A 232 8.87 8.52 6.58
N TYR A 233 9.02 9.07 7.79
CA TYR A 233 8.51 10.39 8.18
C TYR A 233 9.19 11.56 7.41
N GLN A 234 10.28 11.29 6.68
CA GLN A 234 11.01 12.21 5.81
C GLN A 234 11.01 11.72 4.36
N TYR A 235 9.81 11.50 3.80
CA TYR A 235 9.60 10.88 2.49
C TYR A 235 10.36 11.52 1.30
N ASN A 236 10.69 12.82 1.36
CA ASN A 236 11.46 13.53 0.32
C ASN A 236 12.92 13.06 0.21
N GLN A 237 13.45 12.44 1.25
CA GLN A 237 14.82 11.94 1.31
C GLN A 237 14.92 10.45 0.96
N GLN A 238 13.79 9.82 0.61
CA GLN A 238 13.72 8.39 0.30
C GLN A 238 14.07 8.09 -1.16
N PRO A 239 14.68 6.93 -1.45
CA PRO A 239 14.95 6.49 -2.81
C PRO A 239 13.68 5.95 -3.47
N TRP A 240 12.84 6.85 -3.98
CA TRP A 240 11.68 6.48 -4.80
C TRP A 240 12.12 6.11 -6.22
N ALA A 241 11.77 4.90 -6.66
CA ALA A 241 11.96 4.52 -8.05
C ALA A 241 10.83 5.11 -8.90
N LYS A 242 11.18 5.91 -9.90
CA LYS A 242 10.22 6.49 -10.84
C LYS A 242 9.89 5.46 -11.90
N VAL A 243 8.61 5.30 -12.18
CA VAL A 243 8.08 4.38 -13.17
C VAL A 243 7.20 5.15 -14.14
N HIS A 244 7.37 4.89 -15.43
CA HIS A 244 6.50 5.38 -16.47
C HIS A 244 6.20 4.22 -17.42
N LEU A 245 4.92 3.85 -17.53
CA LEU A 245 4.45 2.81 -18.42
C LEU A 245 3.70 3.45 -19.58
N ASN A 246 4.09 3.12 -20.81
CA ASN A 246 3.37 3.54 -22.01
C ASN A 246 2.29 2.54 -22.41
N ARG A 247 1.45 2.90 -23.38
CA ARG A 247 0.38 2.08 -23.96
C ARG A 247 0.78 0.63 -24.21
N ASN A 248 1.84 0.40 -24.97
CA ASN A 248 2.26 -0.94 -25.38
C ASN A 248 2.68 -1.78 -24.18
N GLU A 249 3.35 -1.17 -23.19
CA GLU A 249 3.73 -1.85 -21.95
C GLU A 249 2.51 -2.16 -21.08
N ILE A 250 1.54 -1.24 -21.02
CA ILE A 250 0.27 -1.44 -20.30
C ILE A 250 -0.49 -2.61 -20.90
N ASP A 251 -0.64 -2.64 -22.23
CA ASP A 251 -1.37 -3.70 -22.94
C ASP A 251 -0.69 -5.06 -22.71
N ALA A 252 0.64 -5.15 -22.89
CA ALA A 252 1.40 -6.38 -22.63
C ALA A 252 1.30 -6.88 -21.17
N LEU A 253 1.34 -5.96 -20.19
CA LEU A 253 1.18 -6.31 -18.78
C LEU A 253 -0.26 -6.72 -18.43
N THR A 254 -1.24 -6.21 -19.18
CA THR A 254 -2.66 -6.55 -19.00
C THR A 254 -2.93 -7.94 -19.56
N ASP A 255 -2.43 -8.24 -20.76
CA ASP A 255 -2.49 -9.58 -21.35
C ASP A 255 -1.86 -10.63 -20.42
N GLU A 256 -0.70 -10.33 -19.84
CA GLU A 256 -0.05 -11.22 -18.87
C GLU A 256 -0.87 -11.37 -17.59
N PHE A 257 -1.52 -10.30 -17.13
CA PHE A 257 -2.41 -10.35 -15.97
C PHE A 257 -3.62 -11.26 -16.20
N GLU A 258 -4.23 -11.15 -17.38
CA GLU A 258 -5.41 -11.92 -17.78
C GLU A 258 -5.08 -13.39 -18.04
N ASN A 259 -3.89 -13.70 -18.52
CA ASN A 259 -3.48 -15.08 -18.78
C ASN A 259 -2.89 -15.79 -17.55
N ASN A 260 -2.65 -15.08 -16.43
CA ASN A 260 -2.06 -15.66 -15.22
C ASN A 260 -3.14 -16.16 -14.22
N PRO A 261 -3.26 -17.48 -13.97
CA PRO A 261 -4.24 -18.05 -13.02
C PRO A 261 -4.14 -17.50 -11.59
N GLU A 262 -2.94 -17.15 -11.11
CA GLU A 262 -2.74 -16.57 -9.77
C GLU A 262 -3.37 -15.17 -9.61
N SER A 263 -3.82 -14.57 -10.71
CA SER A 263 -4.46 -13.26 -10.72
C SER A 263 -5.99 -13.35 -10.69
N GLU A 264 -6.57 -14.54 -10.69
CA GLU A 264 -8.03 -14.76 -10.62
C GLU A 264 -8.64 -14.12 -9.37
N ALA A 265 -7.99 -14.30 -8.22
CA ALA A 265 -8.43 -13.71 -6.95
C ALA A 265 -8.49 -12.17 -7.01
N LEU A 266 -7.52 -11.53 -7.67
CA LEU A 266 -7.49 -10.08 -7.84
C LEU A 266 -8.55 -9.62 -8.84
N ARG A 267 -8.73 -10.34 -9.95
CA ARG A 267 -9.78 -10.06 -10.94
C ARG A 267 -11.17 -10.07 -10.33
N SER A 268 -11.44 -11.02 -9.44
CA SER A 268 -12.72 -11.10 -8.73
C SER A 268 -13.00 -9.92 -7.78
N VAL A 269 -11.95 -9.20 -7.36
CA VAL A 269 -12.06 -8.08 -6.41
C VAL A 269 -12.23 -6.75 -7.15
N PHE A 270 -11.53 -6.57 -8.27
CA PHE A 270 -11.51 -5.33 -9.05
C PHE A 270 -12.37 -5.43 -10.31
N ASP A 271 -13.63 -5.86 -10.14
CA ASP A 271 -14.66 -6.06 -11.18
C ASP A 271 -14.36 -5.26 -12.46
N GLN A 272 -14.19 -5.94 -13.60
CA GLN A 272 -13.59 -5.34 -14.79
C GLN A 272 -14.44 -4.19 -15.32
N ASP A 273 -14.09 -2.97 -14.92
CA ASP A 273 -14.52 -1.75 -15.59
C ASP A 273 -13.80 -1.69 -16.95
N ASP A 274 -14.38 -2.37 -17.94
CA ASP A 274 -14.03 -2.37 -19.38
C ASP A 274 -14.03 -0.95 -20.01
N PHE A 275 -14.27 0.10 -19.20
CA PHE A 275 -14.47 1.46 -19.64
C PHE A 275 -13.18 2.29 -19.68
N VAL A 276 -12.10 1.87 -19.00
CA VAL A 276 -10.89 2.71 -18.88
C VAL A 276 -9.80 2.29 -19.84
N THR A 277 -9.44 3.19 -20.74
CA THR A 277 -8.32 3.00 -21.65
C THR A 277 -7.22 4.01 -21.35
N LEU A 278 -6.02 3.55 -20.98
CA LEU A 278 -4.90 4.43 -20.65
C LEU A 278 -3.96 4.60 -21.84
N GLU A 279 -3.41 5.80 -22.01
CA GLU A 279 -2.30 6.07 -22.91
C GLU A 279 -0.96 5.87 -22.19
N SER A 280 -0.88 6.34 -20.94
CA SER A 280 0.30 6.20 -20.10
C SER A 280 -0.09 6.21 -18.62
N ILE A 281 0.82 5.72 -17.78
CA ILE A 281 0.73 5.92 -16.33
C ILE A 281 2.12 6.10 -15.73
N ALA A 282 2.32 7.20 -14.99
CA ALA A 282 3.52 7.44 -14.20
C ALA A 282 3.22 7.33 -12.70
N PHE A 283 4.18 6.80 -11.95
CA PHE A 283 4.13 6.70 -10.50
C PHE A 283 5.52 6.49 -9.89
N ASP A 284 5.65 6.84 -8.62
CA ASP A 284 6.83 6.55 -7.81
C ASP A 284 6.55 5.33 -6.93
N ILE A 285 7.51 4.42 -6.76
CA ILE A 285 7.40 3.24 -5.89
C ILE A 285 8.55 3.16 -4.88
N CYS A 286 8.21 2.76 -3.65
CA CYS A 286 9.17 2.50 -2.56
C CYS A 286 8.82 1.17 -1.89
N ARG A 287 9.84 0.34 -1.66
CA ARG A 287 9.74 -0.90 -0.87
C ARG A 287 10.23 -0.64 0.54
N VAL A 288 9.47 -1.12 1.52
CA VAL A 288 9.78 -0.95 2.94
C VAL A 288 9.91 -2.32 3.56
N VAL A 289 11.14 -2.72 3.90
CA VAL A 289 11.42 -4.01 4.55
C VAL A 289 11.00 -3.92 6.02
N LEU A 290 10.20 -4.87 6.48
CA LEU A 290 9.68 -4.93 7.84
C LEU A 290 10.64 -5.73 8.73
N SER A 291 10.89 -5.24 9.95
CA SER A 291 11.75 -5.88 10.94
C SER A 291 11.00 -6.15 12.24
N ARG A 292 11.15 -7.38 12.76
CA ARG A 292 10.50 -7.89 13.98
C ARG A 292 11.54 -8.43 14.92
N ALA A 293 11.90 -7.67 15.95
CA ALA A 293 12.86 -8.14 16.95
C ALA A 293 12.33 -9.33 17.78
N TRP A 294 11.01 -9.36 17.99
CA TRP A 294 10.29 -10.34 18.80
C TRP A 294 9.92 -11.64 18.06
N PHE A 295 10.00 -11.69 16.72
CA PHE A 295 9.59 -12.84 15.92
C PHE A 295 10.81 -13.67 15.50
N LYS A 296 10.91 -14.92 15.97
CA LYS A 296 12.03 -15.83 15.65
C LYS A 296 11.53 -16.99 14.79
N GLU A 297 11.50 -16.75 13.48
CA GLU A 297 11.00 -17.72 12.50
C GLU A 297 11.73 -19.08 12.57
N ASN A 298 13.04 -19.08 12.78
CA ASN A 298 13.87 -20.28 12.84
C ASN A 298 13.42 -21.27 13.92
N LEU A 299 12.81 -20.81 15.01
CA LEU A 299 12.30 -21.69 16.06
C LEU A 299 11.10 -22.50 15.58
N LEU A 300 10.27 -21.94 14.70
CA LEU A 300 9.12 -22.64 14.11
C LEU A 300 9.56 -23.80 13.20
N PHE A 301 10.77 -23.75 12.66
CA PHE A 301 11.33 -24.82 11.82
C PHE A 301 12.08 -25.90 12.61
N SER A 302 12.04 -25.84 13.94
CA SER A 302 12.64 -26.88 14.78
C SER A 302 11.73 -28.10 14.91
N LYS A 303 12.33 -29.29 14.99
CA LYS A 303 11.65 -30.57 15.29
C LYS A 303 11.43 -30.82 16.79
N TYR A 304 11.93 -29.93 17.65
CA TYR A 304 12.02 -30.10 19.11
C TYR A 304 10.80 -29.55 19.87
N TRP A 305 9.71 -29.27 19.17
CA TRP A 305 8.45 -28.88 19.77
C TRP A 305 7.29 -29.53 19.01
N ASP A 306 6.16 -29.62 19.69
CA ASP A 306 4.91 -30.13 19.15
C ASP A 306 3.76 -29.19 19.56
N TYR A 307 2.76 -29.02 18.70
CA TYR A 307 1.52 -28.33 19.04
C TYR A 307 0.31 -29.19 18.66
N PRO A 308 -0.07 -30.13 19.54
CA PRO A 308 -1.05 -31.16 19.22
C PRO A 308 -2.38 -30.61 18.75
N GLY A 309 -2.85 -31.11 17.60
CA GLY A 309 -4.14 -30.73 17.03
C GLY A 309 -4.16 -29.33 16.41
N VAL A 310 -3.03 -28.62 16.37
CA VAL A 310 -2.93 -27.29 15.77
C VAL A 310 -2.09 -27.36 14.51
N GLN A 311 -2.71 -27.04 13.37
CA GLN A 311 -2.01 -26.87 12.12
C GLN A 311 -1.48 -25.44 12.03
N VAL A 312 -0.16 -25.27 11.99
CA VAL A 312 0.46 -23.93 11.95
C VAL A 312 0.57 -23.44 10.51
N SER A 313 1.04 -24.29 9.60
CA SER A 313 1.04 -24.05 8.15
C SER A 313 1.04 -25.38 7.38
N THR A 314 0.71 -25.37 6.10
CA THR A 314 0.62 -26.55 5.22
C THR A 314 1.78 -26.65 4.22
N SER A 315 2.00 -27.86 3.69
CA SER A 315 3.03 -28.13 2.67
C SER A 315 2.65 -27.66 1.28
N ASP A 316 1.36 -27.51 1.03
CA ASP A 316 0.86 -27.17 -0.28
C ASP A 316 1.12 -25.69 -0.56
N THR A 317 1.85 -25.41 -1.64
CA THR A 317 2.21 -24.07 -2.09
C THR A 317 0.99 -23.23 -2.47
N GLN A 318 -0.16 -23.83 -2.74
CA GLN A 318 -1.39 -23.14 -3.16
C GLN A 318 -2.35 -22.83 -1.99
N SER A 319 -2.42 -23.67 -0.95
CA SER A 319 -3.34 -23.45 0.18
C SER A 319 -2.80 -22.49 1.25
N PHE A 320 -3.67 -21.62 1.77
CA PHE A 320 -3.40 -20.70 2.88
C PHE A 320 -4.07 -21.22 4.16
N GLN A 321 -3.68 -22.43 4.57
CA GLN A 321 -4.25 -23.11 5.73
C GLN A 321 -3.28 -23.09 6.92
N GLY A 322 -3.85 -23.10 8.13
CA GLY A 322 -3.12 -23.07 9.40
C GLY A 322 -3.26 -21.75 10.16
N THR A 323 -2.65 -21.67 11.33
CA THR A 323 -2.68 -20.47 12.18
C THR A 323 -1.82 -19.33 11.64
N ILE A 324 -0.67 -19.64 11.01
CA ILE A 324 0.24 -18.67 10.39
C ILE A 324 0.61 -19.16 8.97
N PRO A 325 -0.30 -19.10 8.00
CA PRO A 325 -0.01 -19.55 6.63
C PRO A 325 1.04 -18.67 5.94
N ALA A 326 0.94 -17.35 6.12
CA ALA A 326 1.84 -16.38 5.52
C ALA A 326 1.83 -15.05 6.28
N TYR A 327 2.95 -14.34 6.25
CA TYR A 327 3.09 -13.06 6.95
C TYR A 327 3.85 -12.01 6.10
N PRO A 328 3.53 -10.71 6.23
CA PRO A 328 4.20 -9.63 5.53
C PRO A 328 5.69 -9.54 5.89
N THR A 329 6.52 -9.33 4.89
CA THR A 329 7.96 -9.05 5.03
C THR A 329 8.33 -7.68 4.51
N GLU A 330 7.54 -7.14 3.58
CA GLU A 330 7.76 -5.80 3.03
C GLU A 330 6.42 -5.12 2.72
N PHE A 331 6.38 -3.80 2.86
CA PHE A 331 5.31 -2.95 2.34
C PHE A 331 5.69 -2.37 0.99
N ILE A 332 4.67 -2.15 0.17
CA ILE A 332 4.79 -1.54 -1.15
C ILE A 332 4.04 -0.22 -1.13
N LEU A 333 4.80 0.87 -1.11
CA LEU A 333 4.28 2.23 -1.09
C LEU A 333 4.37 2.82 -2.49
N VAL A 334 3.32 3.53 -2.91
CA VAL A 334 3.28 4.25 -4.19
C VAL A 334 2.83 5.69 -4.00
N ARG A 335 3.32 6.61 -4.83
CA ARG A 335 2.89 8.02 -4.83
C ARG A 335 2.96 8.63 -6.22
N ASN A 336 2.51 9.87 -6.35
CA ASN A 336 2.59 10.65 -7.60
C ASN A 336 1.97 9.91 -8.80
N ILE A 337 0.87 9.20 -8.56
CA ILE A 337 0.20 8.40 -9.59
C ILE A 337 -0.54 9.35 -10.53
N THR A 338 -0.16 9.29 -11.80
CA THR A 338 -0.64 10.16 -12.87
C THR A 338 -1.04 9.30 -14.08
N PRO A 339 -2.29 8.83 -14.12
CA PRO A 339 -2.82 8.15 -15.29
C PRO A 339 -3.22 9.17 -16.36
N GLU A 340 -2.85 8.87 -17.60
CA GLU A 340 -3.28 9.60 -18.79
C GLU A 340 -4.27 8.75 -19.56
N LEU A 341 -5.48 9.26 -19.75
CA LEU A 341 -6.54 8.62 -20.51
C LEU A 341 -6.25 8.70 -22.01
N ALA A 342 -6.48 7.61 -22.74
CA ALA A 342 -6.46 7.61 -24.19
C ALA A 342 -7.53 8.56 -24.76
N ALA A 343 -7.18 9.29 -25.81
CA ALA A 343 -8.12 10.15 -26.51
C ALA A 343 -9.21 9.33 -27.22
N ASN A 344 -10.42 9.89 -27.33
CA ASN A 344 -11.54 9.34 -28.11
C ASN A 344 -12.08 7.97 -27.65
N SER A 345 -11.86 7.56 -26.39
CA SER A 345 -12.53 6.39 -25.81
C SER A 345 -13.87 6.78 -25.19
N PRO A 346 -15.00 6.15 -25.57
CA PRO A 346 -16.32 6.44 -24.99
C PRO A 346 -16.35 6.27 -23.46
N GLY A 347 -15.67 5.26 -22.93
CA GLY A 347 -15.63 5.01 -21.48
C GLY A 347 -14.82 6.08 -20.72
N ASN A 348 -13.73 6.57 -21.34
CA ASN A 348 -12.96 7.68 -20.77
C ASN A 348 -13.77 8.99 -20.72
N GLU A 349 -14.62 9.26 -21.72
CA GLU A 349 -15.49 10.44 -21.70
C GLU A 349 -16.56 10.36 -20.60
N THR A 350 -17.10 9.16 -20.35
CA THR A 350 -18.00 8.91 -19.21
C THR A 350 -17.30 9.23 -17.89
N ILE A 351 -16.08 8.72 -17.67
CA ILE A 351 -15.29 8.97 -16.46
C ILE A 351 -15.04 10.46 -16.25
N LYS A 352 -14.65 11.19 -17.31
CA LYS A 352 -14.46 12.64 -17.22
C LYS A 352 -15.75 13.34 -16.81
N SER A 353 -16.89 12.94 -17.36
CA SER A 353 -18.19 13.52 -17.03
C SER A 353 -18.60 13.25 -15.57
N GLU A 354 -18.34 12.04 -15.07
CA GLU A 354 -18.61 11.65 -13.68
C GLU A 354 -17.72 12.42 -12.69
N LEU A 355 -16.43 12.56 -13.01
CA LEU A 355 -15.49 13.36 -12.24
C LEU A 355 -15.87 14.85 -12.22
N LEU A 356 -16.32 15.40 -13.35
CA LEU A 356 -16.82 16.78 -13.43
C LEU A 356 -18.11 16.98 -12.63
N ALA A 357 -18.96 15.94 -12.55
CA ALA A 357 -20.15 15.93 -11.71
C ALA A 357 -19.85 15.76 -10.21
N GLY A 358 -18.58 15.54 -9.83
CA GLY A 358 -18.14 15.32 -8.46
C GLY A 358 -18.39 13.91 -7.94
N SER A 359 -18.64 12.94 -8.83
CA SER A 359 -18.80 11.53 -8.46
C SER A 359 -17.46 10.89 -8.10
N ALA A 360 -17.49 9.92 -7.17
CA ALA A 360 -16.31 9.13 -6.81
C ALA A 360 -16.07 8.06 -7.89
N VAL A 361 -14.99 8.21 -8.66
CA VAL A 361 -14.59 7.25 -9.70
C VAL A 361 -13.34 6.52 -9.24
N PHE A 362 -13.33 5.19 -9.36
CA PHE A 362 -12.19 4.36 -9.01
C PHE A 362 -11.45 3.87 -10.26
N LEU A 363 -10.13 3.74 -10.13
CA LEU A 363 -9.28 3.04 -11.07
C LEU A 363 -8.55 1.93 -10.30
N GLY A 364 -9.16 0.75 -10.26
CA GLY A 364 -8.73 -0.32 -9.35
C GLY A 364 -8.75 0.16 -7.89
N PRO A 365 -7.62 0.08 -7.16
CA PRO A 365 -7.57 0.45 -5.74
C PRO A 365 -7.46 1.96 -5.49
N PHE A 366 -7.54 2.79 -6.53
CA PHE A 366 -7.28 4.22 -6.46
C PHE A 366 -8.54 5.04 -6.70
N LEU A 367 -8.81 6.02 -5.84
CA LEU A 367 -9.83 7.03 -6.08
C LEU A 367 -9.28 8.14 -6.97
N LEU A 368 -9.95 8.42 -8.08
CA LEU A 368 -9.56 9.47 -9.01
C LEU A 368 -10.10 10.83 -8.59
N LYS A 369 -9.35 11.88 -8.91
CA LYS A 369 -9.81 13.26 -8.90
C LYS A 369 -9.36 13.99 -10.15
N ASN A 370 -10.07 15.07 -10.46
CA ASN A 370 -9.64 16.00 -11.48
C ASN A 370 -8.39 16.75 -11.00
N ALA A 371 -7.31 16.77 -11.79
CA ALA A 371 -6.09 17.49 -11.43
C ALA A 371 -6.32 19.00 -11.54
N VAL A 372 -5.71 19.85 -10.70
CA VAL A 372 -5.75 21.31 -10.95
C VAL A 372 -5.02 21.66 -12.28
N ALA A 373 -4.05 20.82 -12.68
CA ALA A 373 -3.36 20.86 -13.98
C ALA A 373 -4.22 20.38 -15.18
N SER A 374 -5.42 19.83 -14.95
CA SER A 374 -6.31 19.39 -16.04
C SER A 374 -6.92 20.55 -16.84
N GLN A 375 -6.64 21.80 -16.44
CA GLN A 375 -6.92 22.98 -17.27
C GLN A 375 -6.02 23.07 -18.53
N LEU A 376 -4.91 22.31 -18.59
CA LEU A 376 -4.01 22.25 -19.76
C LEU A 376 -4.15 20.96 -20.58
N ASN A 377 -4.46 19.82 -19.95
CA ASN A 377 -4.78 18.56 -20.63
C ASN A 377 -5.88 17.78 -19.85
N PRO A 378 -7.11 17.68 -20.38
CA PRO A 378 -8.23 17.01 -19.69
C PRO A 378 -8.09 15.49 -19.62
N ASN A 379 -7.08 14.90 -20.28
CA ASN A 379 -6.82 13.47 -20.24
C ASN A 379 -5.93 13.05 -19.07
N VAL A 380 -5.24 13.99 -18.41
CA VAL A 380 -4.34 13.68 -17.29
C VAL A 380 -5.10 13.81 -15.98
N LEU A 381 -5.16 12.72 -15.22
CA LEU A 381 -5.83 12.65 -13.92
C LEU A 381 -4.84 12.57 -12.76
N GLN A 382 -5.35 12.72 -11.53
CA GLN A 382 -4.58 12.47 -10.30
C GLN A 382 -5.33 11.52 -9.38
N VAL A 383 -4.60 10.82 -8.54
CA VAL A 383 -5.17 10.01 -7.46
C VAL A 383 -5.43 10.90 -6.23
N GLN A 384 -6.61 10.74 -5.63
CA GLN A 384 -7.02 11.38 -4.39
C GLN A 384 -6.80 10.44 -3.21
N ASN A 385 -6.32 10.99 -2.11
CA ASN A 385 -6.33 10.31 -0.83
C ASN A 385 -7.72 10.30 -0.21
N TYR A 386 -8.07 9.16 0.38
CA TYR A 386 -9.29 9.03 1.16
C TYR A 386 -9.17 9.79 2.48
N THR A 387 -10.18 10.57 2.81
CA THR A 387 -10.38 11.04 4.20
C THR A 387 -11.12 9.98 5.01
N ALA A 388 -10.92 9.98 6.34
CA ALA A 388 -11.63 9.06 7.24
C ALA A 388 -13.17 9.17 7.15
N GLN A 389 -13.70 10.34 6.75
CA GLN A 389 -15.12 10.53 6.50
C GLN A 389 -15.58 9.89 5.18
N GLN A 390 -14.79 9.98 4.11
CA GLN A 390 -15.08 9.35 2.82
C GLN A 390 -15.07 7.82 2.92
N LEU A 391 -14.17 7.23 3.72
CA LEU A 391 -14.14 5.79 3.98
C LEU A 391 -15.40 5.27 4.70
N LYS A 392 -15.99 6.07 5.60
CA LYS A 392 -17.26 5.71 6.30
C LYS A 392 -18.48 5.75 5.38
N VAL A 393 -18.49 6.66 4.39
CA VAL A 393 -19.56 6.75 3.40
C VAL A 393 -19.47 5.60 2.39
N LEU A 394 -18.25 5.23 1.97
CA LEU A 394 -18.00 4.09 1.07
C LEU A 394 -18.40 2.74 1.68
N ALA A 395 -18.17 2.55 2.99
CA ALA A 395 -18.60 1.34 3.71
C ALA A 395 -20.14 1.19 3.84
N GLY A 396 -20.91 2.25 3.55
CA GLY A 396 -22.38 2.25 3.62
C GLY A 396 -23.09 1.99 2.28
N VAL A 397 -22.35 1.80 1.18
CA VAL A 397 -22.94 1.58 -0.15
C VAL A 397 -23.25 0.08 -0.35
N PRO A 398 -24.51 -0.31 -0.64
CA PRO A 398 -24.85 -1.71 -0.87
C PRO A 398 -24.18 -2.19 -2.16
N GLY A 399 -23.23 -3.10 -2.03
CA GLY A 399 -22.47 -3.69 -3.15
C GLY A 399 -20.95 -3.72 -2.92
N GLN A 400 -20.42 -2.90 -2.02
CA GLN A 400 -19.00 -2.93 -1.61
C GLN A 400 -18.93 -3.04 -0.09
N SER A 401 -18.85 -4.26 0.42
CA SER A 401 -18.65 -4.50 1.85
C SER A 401 -17.20 -4.17 2.21
N ILE A 402 -16.91 -2.90 2.43
CA ILE A 402 -15.60 -2.44 2.94
C ILE A 402 -15.66 -2.55 4.46
N THR A 403 -15.11 -3.64 5.01
CA THR A 403 -14.96 -3.77 6.46
C THR A 403 -13.83 -2.85 6.92
N VAL A 404 -14.17 -1.63 7.32
CA VAL A 404 -13.24 -0.67 7.94
C VAL A 404 -12.95 -1.13 9.36
N HIS A 405 -11.89 -1.91 9.53
CA HIS A 405 -11.41 -2.31 10.85
C HIS A 405 -10.52 -1.22 11.47
N ASP A 406 -11.12 -0.11 11.89
CA ASP A 406 -10.43 0.90 12.70
C ASP A 406 -10.88 0.80 14.17
N ARG A 407 -9.94 0.38 15.04
CA ARG A 407 -10.14 0.29 16.50
C ARG A 407 -10.51 1.63 17.14
N ARG A 408 -10.30 2.79 16.49
CA ARG A 408 -10.81 4.09 16.99
C ARG A 408 -12.35 4.14 17.07
N THR A 409 -13.08 3.24 16.41
CA THR A 409 -14.56 3.24 16.40
C THR A 409 -15.21 2.18 17.30
N LYS A 410 -14.48 1.18 17.81
CA LYS A 410 -15.07 0.07 18.60
C LYS A 410 -15.63 0.51 19.97
N LYS A 411 -15.31 1.72 20.47
CA LYS A 411 -15.94 2.28 21.68
C LYS A 411 -17.27 3.00 21.43
N ALA A 412 -17.67 3.22 20.17
CA ALA A 412 -18.91 3.92 19.81
C ALA A 412 -20.02 3.02 19.25
N ALA A 413 -19.73 1.75 18.91
CA ALA A 413 -20.69 0.83 18.31
C ALA A 413 -20.83 -0.46 19.12
N MET A 414 -21.08 -0.33 20.42
CA MET A 414 -21.62 -1.43 21.21
C MET A 414 -23.14 -1.34 21.13
N GLY A 415 -23.71 -1.92 20.08
CA GLY A 415 -25.15 -1.89 19.85
C GLY A 415 -25.55 -2.49 18.51
N VAL A 416 -25.85 -3.80 18.53
CA VAL A 416 -26.62 -4.54 17.54
C VAL A 416 -25.87 -4.86 16.24
N LEU A 417 -25.49 -6.13 16.07
CA LEU A 417 -25.65 -6.88 14.81
C LEU A 417 -25.45 -8.37 15.11
N LYS A 418 -26.56 -9.03 15.46
CA LYS A 418 -26.73 -10.48 15.36
C LYS A 418 -27.63 -10.73 14.16
N THR A 419 -27.21 -11.62 13.25
CA THR A 419 -28.00 -12.22 12.15
C THR A 419 -28.35 -11.24 11.02
N VAL A 420 -28.11 -11.52 9.73
CA VAL A 420 -28.66 -12.63 8.94
C VAL A 420 -27.77 -12.90 7.72
N HIS A 421 -27.43 -14.17 7.53
CA HIS A 421 -26.95 -14.73 6.26
C HIS A 421 -28.15 -15.07 5.36
N SER A 422 -27.96 -14.95 4.04
CA SER A 422 -28.69 -15.60 2.93
C SER A 422 -30.12 -15.14 2.58
N ASN A 423 -30.33 -15.03 1.25
CA ASN A 423 -31.58 -14.83 0.48
C ASN A 423 -32.12 -13.39 0.51
N SER A 424 -32.10 -12.62 -0.58
CA SER A 424 -32.70 -12.95 -1.88
C SER A 424 -32.37 -11.86 -2.92
N MET A 425 -31.85 -12.30 -4.07
CA MET A 425 -32.01 -11.59 -5.34
C MET A 425 -33.50 -11.62 -5.74
N GLN A 426 -33.91 -10.63 -6.56
CA GLN A 426 -35.24 -10.39 -7.15
C GLN A 426 -36.21 -9.48 -6.36
N LYS A 427 -36.03 -8.16 -6.54
CA LYS A 427 -37.09 -7.20 -6.95
C LYS A 427 -36.58 -5.76 -6.78
N ALA A 428 -36.34 -5.06 -7.89
CA ALA A 428 -36.65 -3.63 -8.06
C ALA A 428 -36.29 -3.13 -9.49
N LEU A 429 -36.80 -3.82 -10.51
CA LEU A 429 -37.12 -3.19 -11.79
C LEU A 429 -38.57 -2.70 -11.66
N SER A 430 -38.77 -1.51 -11.06
CA SER A 430 -39.94 -0.63 -11.19
C SER A 430 -40.06 0.31 -9.98
N ALA A 431 -39.78 1.60 -10.16
CA ALA A 431 -40.57 2.71 -9.61
C ALA A 431 -39.90 4.04 -9.94
N ARG A 432 -40.22 4.57 -11.12
CA ARG A 432 -40.31 6.02 -11.35
C ARG A 432 -41.47 6.59 -10.50
N SER A 433 -41.43 7.91 -10.28
CA SER A 433 -42.42 8.78 -9.60
C SER A 433 -42.37 8.69 -8.07
N SER A 434 -42.39 9.76 -7.26
CA SER A 434 -42.71 11.18 -7.46
C SER A 434 -42.59 11.87 -6.10
N LEU A 435 -42.06 13.09 -6.03
CA LEU A 435 -42.42 14.05 -4.98
C LEU A 435 -42.49 15.45 -5.62
N MET A 436 -43.74 15.84 -5.88
CA MET A 436 -44.19 17.17 -6.29
C MET A 436 -44.03 18.16 -5.13
N LEU A 437 -43.70 19.43 -5.43
CA LEU A 437 -44.22 20.58 -4.70
C LEU A 437 -44.36 21.80 -5.62
N ASN A 438 -45.64 21.99 -5.98
CA ASN A 438 -46.38 23.07 -6.64
C ASN A 438 -45.75 24.44 -6.90
N ALA A 439 -46.02 24.91 -8.12
CA ALA A 439 -46.03 26.30 -8.57
C ALA A 439 -47.42 26.96 -8.39
N GLU A 440 -47.42 28.30 -8.29
CA GLU A 440 -48.45 29.31 -8.68
C GLU A 440 -48.25 30.55 -7.77
N LYS A 441 -48.15 31.81 -8.20
CA LYS A 441 -48.86 32.58 -9.23
C LYS A 441 -48.13 33.93 -9.45
N SER A 442 -48.12 34.44 -10.69
CA SER A 442 -47.93 35.87 -10.99
C SER A 442 -49.24 36.65 -10.80
N PRO A 443 -49.23 38.00 -10.67
CA PRO A 443 -49.57 38.81 -11.85
C PRO A 443 -48.96 40.25 -11.95
N ARG A 444 -48.74 40.63 -13.21
CA ARG A 444 -49.09 41.89 -13.94
C ARG A 444 -48.52 43.28 -13.56
N LEU A 445 -47.95 43.86 -14.63
CA LEU A 445 -47.68 45.25 -15.01
C LEU A 445 -48.73 46.30 -14.61
N PHE A 446 -48.23 47.48 -14.20
CA PHE A 446 -48.88 48.79 -14.38
C PHE A 446 -47.81 49.89 -14.59
N ARG A 447 -47.94 50.68 -15.65
CA ARG A 447 -47.30 52.00 -15.85
C ARG A 447 -48.25 53.09 -15.30
N PRO A 448 -47.73 54.21 -14.78
CA PRO A 448 -47.95 55.52 -15.44
C PRO A 448 -46.68 56.40 -15.45
N THR A 449 -46.28 56.99 -16.59
CA THR A 449 -46.53 58.37 -17.06
C THR A 449 -45.77 59.50 -16.34
N SER A 450 -45.18 60.35 -17.20
CA SER A 450 -44.53 61.63 -16.97
C SER A 450 -45.26 62.58 -16.02
N ASN A 451 -44.50 63.44 -15.33
CA ASN A 451 -44.80 64.87 -15.39
C ASN A 451 -43.59 65.77 -15.11
N SER A 452 -43.62 66.86 -15.87
CA SER A 452 -42.74 67.99 -15.99
C SER A 452 -42.81 69.00 -14.83
N GLY A 453 -41.74 69.78 -14.69
CA GLY A 453 -41.73 71.10 -14.05
C GLY A 453 -40.40 71.30 -13.31
N GLY A 454 -39.56 72.30 -13.56
CA GLY A 454 -39.64 73.50 -14.38
C GLY A 454 -38.76 74.55 -13.72
N ARG A 455 -37.89 75.24 -14.46
CA ARG A 455 -37.58 76.69 -14.33
C ARG A 455 -36.43 77.12 -15.25
N LEU A 456 -36.83 77.83 -16.29
CA LEU A 456 -36.35 79.15 -16.74
C LEU A 456 -35.05 79.68 -16.11
N THR A 457 -34.07 80.04 -16.96
CA THR A 457 -33.74 81.45 -17.28
C THR A 457 -32.88 81.53 -18.54
N LYS A 458 -32.87 82.72 -19.16
CA LYS A 458 -32.74 83.06 -20.58
C LYS A 458 -31.29 83.29 -21.08
N PRO A 459 -31.09 83.42 -22.41
CA PRO A 459 -29.80 83.37 -23.09
C PRO A 459 -29.16 84.75 -23.30
N PHE A 460 -27.88 84.79 -23.66
CA PHE A 460 -27.25 85.97 -24.25
C PHE A 460 -26.32 85.56 -25.40
N GLU A 461 -26.75 85.83 -26.62
CA GLU A 461 -25.94 85.81 -27.84
C GLU A 461 -25.14 87.11 -27.96
N ARG A 462 -23.92 87.01 -28.48
CA ARG A 462 -23.38 88.02 -29.41
C ARG A 462 -22.29 87.40 -30.28
N GLU A 463 -22.48 87.55 -31.59
CA GLU A 463 -21.55 87.27 -32.66
C GLU A 463 -20.33 88.21 -32.65
N GLY A 464 -19.21 87.75 -33.21
CA GLY A 464 -18.05 88.60 -33.53
C GLY A 464 -16.86 87.79 -34.07
N TYR A 465 -16.45 88.06 -35.31
CA TYR A 465 -15.50 87.31 -36.14
C TYR A 465 -13.99 87.52 -35.81
N ILE A 466 -13.23 86.42 -35.96
CA ILE A 466 -11.85 86.20 -36.52
C ILE A 466 -10.65 86.98 -35.94
N TRP A 467 -9.60 86.25 -35.49
CA TRP A 467 -8.22 86.26 -36.06
C TRP A 467 -7.48 84.94 -35.74
N VAL A 468 -6.71 84.49 -36.73
CA VAL A 468 -5.88 83.28 -36.78
C VAL A 468 -4.67 83.39 -35.85
N ILE A 469 -4.36 82.34 -35.08
CA ILE A 469 -2.99 82.03 -34.67
C ILE A 469 -2.79 80.51 -34.76
N ASP A 470 -1.88 80.10 -35.65
CA ASP A 470 -1.26 78.78 -35.68
C ASP A 470 -0.57 78.50 -34.35
N HIS A 471 -1.15 77.63 -33.51
CA HIS A 471 -0.45 77.02 -32.38
C HIS A 471 -0.68 75.50 -32.40
N TRP A 472 0.42 74.80 -32.66
CA TRP A 472 0.66 73.39 -32.41
C TRP A 472 -0.01 72.89 -31.11
N GLU A 473 -1.19 72.25 -31.19
CA GLU A 473 -1.70 71.52 -30.03
C GLU A 473 -1.00 70.15 -29.95
N ARG A 474 -0.11 70.05 -28.96
CA ARG A 474 0.31 68.77 -28.37
C ARG A 474 -0.94 67.90 -28.17
N LYS A 475 -0.90 66.66 -28.68
CA LYS A 475 -1.88 65.61 -28.31
C LYS A 475 -2.06 65.62 -26.79
N ARG A 476 -3.18 66.16 -26.31
CA ARG A 476 -3.59 66.05 -24.91
C ARG A 476 -3.84 64.56 -24.65
N ALA A 477 -3.01 63.95 -23.82
CA ALA A 477 -3.25 62.64 -23.26
C ALA A 477 -4.63 62.66 -22.58
N HIS A 478 -5.54 61.80 -23.02
CA HIS A 478 -6.80 61.61 -22.33
C HIS A 478 -6.47 61.01 -20.95
N PRO A 479 -7.06 61.51 -19.85
CA PRO A 479 -6.88 60.86 -18.55
C PRO A 479 -7.36 59.40 -18.64
N PRO A 480 -6.69 58.44 -17.99
CA PRO A 480 -7.13 57.05 -18.03
C PRO A 480 -8.54 56.96 -17.42
N VAL A 481 -9.51 56.56 -18.24
CA VAL A 481 -10.90 56.35 -17.81
C VAL A 481 -10.97 54.95 -17.18
N GLY A 482 -10.46 54.84 -15.95
CA GLY A 482 -10.43 53.60 -15.20
C GLY A 482 -10.13 53.85 -13.72
N PHE A 483 -10.62 52.95 -12.87
CA PHE A 483 -10.30 52.88 -11.46
C PHE A 483 -9.12 51.94 -11.21
N ARG A 484 -8.38 52.25 -10.15
CA ARG A 484 -7.25 51.49 -9.66
C ARG A 484 -7.72 50.38 -8.73
N LEU A 485 -7.25 49.16 -8.97
CA LEU A 485 -7.37 48.03 -8.05
C LEU A 485 -5.98 47.65 -7.54
N SER A 486 -5.79 47.62 -6.23
CA SER A 486 -4.55 47.12 -5.61
C SER A 486 -4.83 46.18 -4.45
N GLY A 487 -3.80 45.45 -4.01
CA GLY A 487 -3.84 44.66 -2.80
C GLY A 487 -2.51 43.96 -2.55
N LYS A 488 -2.45 43.21 -1.45
CA LYS A 488 -1.30 42.40 -1.02
C LYS A 488 -1.73 40.96 -0.79
N ILE A 489 -0.96 39.99 -1.28
CA ILE A 489 -1.16 38.56 -1.01
C ILE A 489 -0.16 38.10 0.07
N VAL A 490 -0.68 37.46 1.12
CA VAL A 490 0.10 36.97 2.27
C VAL A 490 -0.26 35.52 2.62
N ASP A 491 0.63 34.83 3.35
CA ASP A 491 0.36 33.50 3.91
C ASP A 491 -0.37 33.56 5.28
N GLU A 492 -0.62 32.41 5.90
CA GLU A 492 -1.22 32.28 7.23
C GLU A 492 -0.36 32.87 8.38
N LYS A 493 0.92 33.17 8.13
CA LYS A 493 1.88 33.80 9.05
C LYS A 493 2.13 35.28 8.72
N ASN A 494 1.35 35.87 7.81
CA ASN A 494 1.51 37.23 7.28
C ASN A 494 2.80 37.50 6.46
N THR A 495 3.46 36.45 5.97
CA THR A 495 4.59 36.55 5.04
C THR A 495 4.09 36.91 3.63
N PRO A 496 4.69 37.87 2.92
CA PRO A 496 4.28 38.22 1.56
C PRO A 496 4.57 37.10 0.54
N ILE A 497 3.62 36.86 -0.38
CA ILE A 497 3.74 35.81 -1.41
C ILE A 497 4.02 36.44 -2.78
N ALA A 498 5.25 36.23 -3.27
CA ALA A 498 5.70 36.73 -4.57
C ALA A 498 5.31 35.80 -5.73
N GLY A 499 4.99 36.37 -6.90
CA GLY A 499 4.66 35.65 -8.12
C GLY A 499 3.38 34.79 -8.04
N ALA A 500 2.41 35.20 -7.22
CA ALA A 500 1.04 34.67 -7.25
C ALA A 500 0.30 35.28 -8.46
N GLN A 501 -0.47 34.47 -9.19
CA GLN A 501 -1.27 34.90 -10.32
C GLN A 501 -2.67 35.28 -9.86
N ILE A 502 -3.15 36.43 -10.31
CA ILE A 502 -4.47 36.96 -9.99
C ILE A 502 -5.22 37.10 -11.29
N ASP A 503 -6.19 36.21 -11.48
CA ASP A 503 -7.09 36.25 -12.62
C ASP A 503 -8.31 37.12 -12.29
N ILE A 504 -8.61 38.06 -13.18
CA ILE A 504 -9.72 39.00 -13.05
C ILE A 504 -10.71 38.73 -14.17
N LEU A 505 -11.91 38.30 -13.80
CA LEU A 505 -13.02 37.97 -14.70
C LEU A 505 -14.18 38.94 -14.51
N SER A 506 -14.77 39.43 -15.60
CA SER A 506 -15.99 40.25 -15.56
C SER A 506 -16.69 40.22 -16.90
N ALA A 507 -18.02 40.31 -16.90
CA ALA A 507 -18.81 40.53 -18.12
C ALA A 507 -18.47 41.87 -18.81
N ALA A 508 -17.84 42.82 -18.09
CA ALA A 508 -17.37 44.09 -18.63
C ALA A 508 -15.99 44.00 -19.33
N LEU A 509 -15.29 42.86 -19.20
CA LEU A 509 -14.00 42.61 -19.85
C LEU A 509 -14.19 41.66 -21.05
N THR A 510 -13.63 42.02 -22.20
CA THR A 510 -13.64 41.16 -23.39
C THR A 510 -12.66 39.99 -23.28
N ILE A 511 -11.62 40.13 -22.44
CA ILE A 511 -10.59 39.12 -22.20
C ILE A 511 -10.29 39.11 -20.68
N PRO A 512 -10.21 37.93 -20.03
CA PRO A 512 -9.71 37.81 -18.66
C PRO A 512 -8.34 38.47 -18.50
N LYS A 513 -8.10 39.14 -17.38
CA LYS A 513 -6.81 39.79 -17.12
C LYS A 513 -6.08 39.07 -16.01
N THR A 514 -4.82 38.68 -16.24
CA THR A 514 -3.98 38.01 -15.25
C THR A 514 -2.86 38.94 -14.80
N LEU A 515 -2.68 39.08 -13.48
CA LEU A 515 -1.66 39.93 -12.86
C LEU A 515 -0.79 39.11 -11.91
N PRO A 516 0.54 39.16 -12.02
CA PRO A 516 1.44 38.56 -11.03
C PRO A 516 1.65 39.49 -9.82
N THR A 517 1.90 38.92 -8.63
CA THR A 517 2.38 39.68 -7.47
C THR A 517 3.89 39.91 -7.51
N ASP A 518 4.35 41.05 -6.99
CA ASP A 518 5.78 41.40 -6.87
C ASP A 518 6.48 40.72 -5.68
N GLU A 519 7.77 41.00 -5.47
CA GLU A 519 8.57 40.47 -4.34
C GLU A 519 8.01 40.80 -2.95
N LYS A 520 7.16 41.84 -2.84
CA LYS A 520 6.48 42.26 -1.61
C LYS A 520 5.05 41.72 -1.53
N GLY A 521 4.65 40.86 -2.47
CA GLY A 521 3.31 40.28 -2.58
C GLY A 521 2.25 41.26 -3.07
N MET A 522 2.63 42.42 -3.60
CA MET A 522 1.71 43.46 -4.05
C MET A 522 1.28 43.22 -5.50
N PHE A 523 0.04 43.58 -5.82
CA PHE A 523 -0.46 43.65 -7.18
C PHE A 523 -1.18 44.98 -7.44
N LEU A 524 -1.18 45.40 -8.71
CA LEU A 524 -1.76 46.68 -9.12
C LEU A 524 -2.31 46.59 -10.54
N ASP A 525 -3.60 46.92 -10.69
CA ASP A 525 -4.21 47.26 -11.96
C ASP A 525 -4.62 48.74 -12.00
N PRO A 526 -4.06 49.57 -12.89
CA PRO A 526 -4.39 50.98 -12.94
C PRO A 526 -5.60 51.34 -13.81
N THR A 527 -6.20 50.41 -14.57
CA THR A 527 -7.15 50.77 -15.65
C THR A 527 -8.40 49.88 -15.73
N LEU A 528 -9.04 49.54 -14.61
CA LEU A 528 -10.28 48.77 -14.62
C LEU A 528 -11.52 49.68 -14.74
N LYS A 529 -12.51 49.29 -15.54
CA LYS A 529 -13.76 50.05 -15.65
C LYS A 529 -14.63 49.83 -14.39
N PRO A 530 -15.56 50.74 -14.06
CA PRO A 530 -16.53 50.48 -13.00
C PRO A 530 -17.35 49.21 -13.32
N GLY A 531 -17.55 48.33 -12.35
CA GLY A 531 -18.28 47.08 -12.56
C GLY A 531 -18.01 46.01 -11.50
N THR A 532 -18.68 44.86 -11.62
CA THR A 532 -18.47 43.70 -10.75
C THR A 532 -17.41 42.79 -11.37
N TYR A 533 -16.45 42.35 -10.56
CA TYR A 533 -15.36 41.47 -10.97
C TYR A 533 -15.28 40.26 -10.03
N HIS A 534 -14.98 39.11 -10.61
CA HIS A 534 -14.63 37.88 -9.90
C HIS A 534 -13.11 37.72 -9.96
N LEU A 535 -12.47 37.70 -8.79
CA LEU A 535 -11.03 37.54 -8.63
C LEU A 535 -10.71 36.10 -8.24
N THR A 536 -9.74 35.50 -8.92
CA THR A 536 -9.18 34.18 -8.56
C THR A 536 -7.68 34.32 -8.35
N VAL A 537 -7.22 34.15 -7.12
CA VAL A 537 -5.79 34.19 -6.76
C VAL A 537 -5.24 32.78 -6.70
N ARG A 538 -4.12 32.52 -7.39
CA ARG A 538 -3.47 31.20 -7.45
C ARG A 538 -1.95 31.32 -7.27
N LYS A 539 -1.39 30.43 -6.47
CA LYS A 539 0.05 30.22 -6.36
C LYS A 539 0.28 28.74 -6.13
N GLU A 540 1.29 28.17 -6.78
CA GLU A 540 1.70 26.79 -6.53
C GLU A 540 2.02 26.60 -5.02
N GLY A 541 1.43 25.57 -4.41
CA GLY A 541 1.58 25.30 -2.97
C GLY A 541 0.64 26.09 -2.04
N TYR A 542 -0.36 26.81 -2.57
CA TYR A 542 -1.31 27.59 -1.76
C TYR A 542 -2.77 27.40 -2.21
N SER A 543 -3.72 27.63 -1.29
CA SER A 543 -5.15 27.52 -1.56
C SER A 543 -5.62 28.59 -2.54
N ILE A 544 -6.49 28.20 -3.48
CA ILE A 544 -7.14 29.15 -4.39
C ILE A 544 -8.08 30.03 -3.57
N LEU A 545 -7.99 31.34 -3.79
CA LEU A 545 -8.91 32.32 -3.19
C LEU A 545 -9.78 32.91 -4.30
N GLU A 546 -11.09 32.76 -4.15
CA GLU A 546 -12.09 33.38 -5.02
C GLU A 546 -12.81 34.50 -4.27
N ARG A 547 -12.98 35.65 -4.93
CA ARG A 547 -13.66 36.80 -4.33
C ARG A 547 -14.36 37.68 -5.36
N ASP A 548 -15.64 37.92 -5.14
CA ASP A 548 -16.38 38.94 -5.89
C ASP A 548 -16.13 40.33 -5.30
N ILE A 549 -15.86 41.30 -6.17
CA ILE A 549 -15.67 42.70 -5.82
C ILE A 549 -16.54 43.60 -6.72
N VAL A 550 -17.06 44.69 -6.15
CA VAL A 550 -17.78 45.72 -6.89
C VAL A 550 -16.91 46.96 -6.93
N LEU A 551 -16.45 47.33 -8.12
CA LEU A 551 -15.56 48.47 -8.32
C LEU A 551 -16.39 49.72 -8.65
N THR A 552 -16.67 50.54 -7.64
CA THR A 552 -17.34 51.87 -7.77
C THR A 552 -16.37 53.05 -7.72
N GLY A 553 -15.09 52.78 -7.43
CA GLY A 553 -13.99 53.75 -7.30
C GLY A 553 -12.64 53.04 -7.20
N ASN A 554 -11.57 53.78 -6.90
CA ASN A 554 -10.28 53.16 -6.58
C ASN A 554 -10.42 52.29 -5.32
N LEU A 555 -9.99 51.03 -5.40
CA LEU A 555 -10.16 50.04 -4.34
C LEU A 555 -8.80 49.40 -4.00
N ASP A 556 -8.46 49.43 -2.71
CA ASP A 556 -7.35 48.67 -2.17
C ASP A 556 -7.90 47.52 -1.31
N LEU A 557 -7.56 46.29 -1.66
CA LEU A 557 -8.08 45.08 -1.02
C LEU A 557 -7.33 44.70 0.26
N ASN A 558 -6.36 45.52 0.69
CA ASN A 558 -5.47 45.25 1.82
C ASN A 558 -4.79 43.88 1.67
N ALA A 559 -4.52 43.19 2.79
CA ALA A 559 -3.96 41.85 2.79
C ALA A 559 -5.03 40.79 2.57
N LEU A 560 -4.86 40.00 1.50
CA LEU A 560 -5.60 38.77 1.23
C LEU A 560 -4.71 37.59 1.62
N SER A 561 -5.17 36.79 2.58
CA SER A 561 -4.45 35.61 3.03
C SER A 561 -4.85 34.39 2.20
N ILE A 562 -3.86 33.66 1.69
CA ILE A 562 -4.02 32.33 1.11
C ILE A 562 -3.25 31.34 1.97
N ASN A 563 -3.87 30.22 2.34
CA ASN A 563 -3.24 29.24 3.20
C ASN A 563 -2.25 28.43 2.38
N SER A 564 -1.06 28.17 2.92
CA SER A 564 -0.18 27.17 2.35
C SER A 564 -0.92 25.84 2.31
N ILE A 565 -1.10 25.30 1.10
CA ILE A 565 -1.41 23.90 0.95
C ILE A 565 -0.07 23.23 1.16
N LYS A 566 0.22 22.80 2.39
CA LYS A 566 1.13 21.66 2.52
C LYS A 566 0.60 20.61 1.55
N PRO A 567 1.37 20.20 0.53
CA PRO A 567 1.03 18.98 -0.17
C PRO A 567 0.75 17.97 0.95
N ILE A 568 -0.39 17.29 0.91
CA ILE A 568 -0.56 16.16 1.81
C ILE A 568 0.50 15.19 1.31
N ASP A 569 1.64 15.20 1.99
CA ASP A 569 2.86 14.45 1.71
C ASP A 569 2.55 12.99 1.91
N SER A 570 1.85 12.44 0.94
CA SER A 570 1.12 11.21 1.11
C SER A 570 1.39 10.24 0.01
N PHE A 571 1.33 9.00 0.44
CA PHE A 571 1.60 7.83 -0.36
C PHE A 571 0.59 6.77 0.03
N LEU A 572 0.42 5.81 -0.84
CA LEU A 572 -0.57 4.76 -0.68
C LEU A 572 0.16 3.45 -0.42
N LEU A 573 -0.24 2.75 0.63
CA LEU A 573 0.11 1.36 0.82
C LEU A 573 -0.76 0.52 -0.13
N LEU A 574 -0.12 0.04 -1.19
CA LEU A 574 -0.79 -0.71 -2.26
C LEU A 574 -0.89 -2.21 -1.95
N GLY A 575 0.04 -2.73 -1.17
CA GLY A 575 0.14 -4.15 -0.90
C GLY A 575 1.38 -4.51 -0.09
N VAL A 576 1.59 -5.81 0.04
CA VAL A 576 2.68 -6.40 0.82
C VAL A 576 3.40 -7.49 0.04
N VAL A 577 4.71 -7.56 0.22
CA VAL A 577 5.46 -8.78 -0.06
C VAL A 577 5.35 -9.65 1.18
N TYR A 578 4.87 -10.87 1.03
CA TYR A 578 4.73 -11.82 2.13
C TYR A 578 5.61 -13.05 1.92
N LYS A 579 6.00 -13.64 3.05
CA LYS A 579 6.64 -14.95 3.08
C LYS A 579 5.62 -15.98 3.52
N LYS A 580 5.51 -17.05 2.74
CA LYS A 580 4.69 -18.21 3.10
C LYS A 580 5.50 -19.10 4.04
N LEU A 581 4.88 -19.54 5.14
CA LEU A 581 5.52 -20.55 5.98
C LEU A 581 5.34 -21.93 5.33
N PRO A 582 6.41 -22.72 5.13
CA PRO A 582 6.28 -24.10 4.66
C PRO A 582 5.56 -24.98 5.70
N LYS A 583 5.28 -26.24 5.35
CA LYS A 583 4.94 -27.25 6.36
C LYS A 583 6.07 -27.27 7.38
N LEU A 584 5.71 -27.06 8.63
CA LEU A 584 6.68 -27.19 9.71
C LEU A 584 7.08 -28.66 9.86
N PRO A 585 8.32 -28.95 10.28
CA PRO A 585 8.75 -30.32 10.51
C PRO A 585 7.85 -31.03 11.51
N ASP A 586 7.60 -32.31 11.27
CA ASP A 586 6.89 -33.12 12.25
C ASP A 586 7.78 -33.30 13.50
N PRO A 587 7.19 -33.33 14.72
CA PRO A 587 7.94 -33.59 15.94
C PRO A 587 8.65 -34.95 15.86
N ILE A 588 9.77 -35.08 16.58
CA ILE A 588 10.53 -36.34 16.65
C ILE A 588 9.63 -37.48 17.17
N PRO A 589 9.42 -38.55 16.38
CA PRO A 589 8.58 -39.67 16.79
C PRO A 589 9.15 -40.42 18.00
N GLY A 590 8.28 -40.77 18.95
CA GLY A 590 8.65 -41.58 20.12
C GLY A 590 9.27 -40.80 21.28
N GLU A 591 9.53 -39.51 21.10
CA GLU A 591 10.00 -38.62 22.16
C GLU A 591 8.85 -38.12 23.04
N LYS A 592 9.18 -37.73 24.27
CA LYS A 592 8.23 -37.11 25.20
C LYS A 592 8.29 -35.59 25.09
N TYR A 593 7.14 -34.95 25.28
CA TYR A 593 6.97 -33.50 25.20
C TYR A 593 6.18 -33.00 26.41
N PHE A 594 6.59 -31.87 26.99
CA PHE A 594 6.00 -31.24 28.17
C PHE A 594 5.18 -29.98 27.84
#